data_AF-A0A0D0SPD0-F1
#
_entry.id   AF-A0A0D0SPD0-F1
#
_cell.length_a   1.000
_cell.length_b   1.000
_cell.length_c   1.000
_cell.angle_alpha   90.00
_cell.angle_beta   90.00
_cell.angle_gamma   90.00
#
_symmetry.space_group_name_H-M   'P 1'
#
loop_
_entity.id
_entity.type
_entity.pdbx_description
1 polymer ?
#
loop_
_entity_poly.entity_id
_entity_poly.type
_entity_poly.pdbx_seq_one_letter_code
_entity_poly.pdbx_strand_id
1 'polypeptide(L)'
;MQKALSHMNLQLHHVVADVTGLTGMRIIWAIVVCERSPSVLAVMSDTRCKAGIYAIEAALVCNYQPEYIFGLAQALAMKDSYQALLPICDQQIAQVLIKLSQERCDRQNHYLNLAINPATQCA
;
A
#
# COMPACT_ATOMS: atom_id res chain seq x y z
N MET A 1 -3.65 -9.01 -7.05
CA MET A 1 -3.04 -9.96 -6.10
C MET A 1 -4.05 -11.01 -5.61
N GLN A 2 -5.16 -10.62 -4.97
CA GLN A 2 -6.13 -11.56 -4.37
C GLN A 2 -6.58 -12.69 -5.30
N LYS A 3 -6.87 -12.38 -6.58
CA LYS A 3 -7.27 -13.37 -7.58
C LYS A 3 -6.21 -14.46 -7.79
N ALA A 4 -4.91 -14.12 -7.80
CA ALA A 4 -3.83 -15.08 -7.91
C ALA A 4 -3.77 -15.99 -6.67
N LEU A 5 -3.93 -15.41 -5.47
CA LEU A 5 -4.00 -16.16 -4.21
C LEU A 5 -5.17 -17.16 -4.21
N SER A 6 -6.35 -16.75 -4.68
CA SER A 6 -7.52 -17.62 -4.80
C SER A 6 -7.31 -18.75 -5.80
N HIS A 7 -6.70 -18.49 -6.96
CA HIS A 7 -6.40 -19.53 -7.94
C HIS A 7 -5.40 -20.58 -7.42
N MET A 8 -4.47 -20.16 -6.55
CA MET A 8 -3.55 -21.08 -5.87
C MET A 8 -4.20 -21.81 -4.69
N ASN A 9 -5.41 -21.46 -4.28
CA ASN A 9 -6.01 -21.86 -3.00
C ASN A 9 -5.12 -21.46 -1.79
N LEU A 10 -4.42 -20.32 -1.88
CA LEU A 10 -3.62 -19.80 -0.77
C LEU A 10 -4.53 -19.04 0.20
N GLN A 11 -4.73 -19.60 1.40
CA GLN A 11 -5.68 -19.09 2.40
C GLN A 11 -5.05 -18.13 3.41
N LEU A 12 -3.99 -17.43 3.00
CA LEU A 12 -3.22 -16.56 3.88
C LEU A 12 -4.09 -15.49 4.57
N HIS A 13 -5.11 -14.99 3.87
CA HIS A 13 -6.06 -13.99 4.36
C HIS A 13 -6.91 -14.44 5.58
N HIS A 14 -6.99 -15.73 5.89
CA HIS A 14 -7.68 -16.22 7.09
C HIS A 14 -6.78 -16.24 8.33
N VAL A 15 -5.46 -16.29 8.14
CA VAL A 15 -4.50 -16.48 9.23
C VAL A 15 -3.71 -15.22 9.56
N VAL A 16 -3.54 -14.30 8.60
CA VAL A 16 -2.91 -12.98 8.85
C VAL A 16 -3.94 -11.87 8.92
N ALA A 17 -3.67 -10.85 9.75
CA ALA A 17 -4.53 -9.67 9.85
C ALA A 17 -4.55 -8.82 8.56
N ASP A 18 -3.44 -8.79 7.82
CA ASP A 18 -3.32 -8.09 6.55
C ASP A 18 -2.34 -8.83 5.62
N VAL A 19 -2.84 -9.25 4.47
CA VAL A 19 -2.06 -9.95 3.42
C VAL A 19 -1.05 -9.03 2.75
N THR A 20 -1.36 -7.74 2.66
CA THR A 20 -0.47 -6.71 2.12
C THR A 20 0.46 -6.09 3.17
N GLY A 21 0.28 -6.48 4.44
CA GLY A 21 1.14 -6.11 5.54
C GLY A 21 2.49 -6.83 5.51
N LEU A 22 3.38 -6.47 6.43
CA LEU A 22 4.76 -6.97 6.46
C LEU A 22 4.85 -8.51 6.41
N THR A 23 4.07 -9.18 7.25
CA THR A 23 4.08 -10.65 7.33
C THR A 23 3.57 -11.30 6.05
N GLY A 24 2.40 -10.88 5.57
CA GLY A 24 1.80 -11.45 4.36
C GLY A 24 2.68 -11.23 3.13
N MET A 25 3.24 -10.03 2.98
CA MET A 25 4.15 -9.72 1.89
C MET A 25 5.45 -10.53 1.96
N ARG A 26 6.05 -10.72 3.15
CA ARG A 26 7.27 -11.54 3.28
C ARG A 26 7.04 -12.98 2.79
N ILE A 27 5.92 -13.58 3.19
CA ILE A 27 5.54 -14.94 2.77
C ILE A 27 5.30 -14.97 1.26
N ILE A 28 4.53 -14.02 0.73
CA ILE A 28 4.22 -13.95 -0.71
C ILE A 28 5.50 -13.76 -1.55
N TRP A 29 6.43 -12.92 -1.10
CA TRP A 29 7.73 -12.74 -1.74
C TRP A 29 8.55 -14.03 -1.74
N ALA A 30 8.60 -14.73 -0.60
CA ALA A 30 9.31 -16.00 -0.49
C ALA A 30 8.76 -17.04 -1.48
N ILE A 31 7.43 -17.12 -1.62
CA ILE A 31 6.77 -18.00 -2.61
C ILE A 31 7.22 -17.69 -4.04
N VAL A 32 7.30 -16.41 -4.40
CA VAL A 32 7.74 -16.00 -5.74
C VAL A 32 9.24 -16.28 -5.96
N VAL A 33 10.06 -16.23 -4.92
CA VAL A 33 11.50 -16.59 -4.96
C VAL A 33 11.70 -18.11 -4.78
N CYS A 34 10.68 -18.92 -5.06
CA CYS A 34 10.70 -20.38 -5.06
C CYS A 34 10.69 -21.09 -3.69
N GLU A 35 10.43 -20.41 -2.58
CA GLU A 35 10.18 -21.08 -1.30
C GLU A 35 8.76 -21.67 -1.28
N ARG A 36 8.65 -22.97 -1.01
CA ARG A 36 7.36 -23.69 -1.09
C ARG A 36 7.11 -24.56 0.14
N SER A 37 8.02 -24.59 1.10
CA SER A 37 7.85 -25.33 2.34
C SER A 37 6.90 -24.57 3.28
N PRO A 38 5.70 -25.10 3.59
CA PRO A 38 4.76 -24.44 4.48
C PRO A 38 5.38 -24.15 5.85
N SER A 39 6.25 -25.03 6.34
CA SER A 39 6.94 -24.87 7.62
C SER A 39 7.92 -23.71 7.63
N VAL A 40 8.70 -23.56 6.55
CA VAL A 40 9.64 -22.42 6.41
C VAL A 40 8.85 -21.12 6.31
N LEU A 41 7.80 -21.11 5.50
CA LEU A 41 6.92 -19.96 5.32
C LEU A 41 6.16 -19.59 6.60
N ALA A 42 5.74 -20.57 7.40
CA ALA A 42 5.07 -20.33 8.67
C ALA A 42 5.99 -19.69 9.71
N VAL A 43 7.28 -20.03 9.72
CA VAL A 43 8.29 -19.37 10.57
C VAL A 43 8.53 -17.91 10.18
N MET A 44 8.21 -17.51 8.94
CA MET A 44 8.26 -16.10 8.55
C MET A 44 7.15 -15.25 9.16
N SER A 45 6.17 -15.88 9.83
CA SER A 45 5.11 -15.17 10.52
C SER A 45 5.63 -14.41 11.76
N ASP A 46 5.15 -13.19 11.93
CA ASP A 46 5.45 -12.36 13.10
C ASP A 46 4.67 -12.88 14.34
N THR A 47 5.22 -12.71 15.54
CA THR A 47 4.60 -13.11 16.81
C THR A 47 3.24 -12.45 17.08
N ARG A 48 2.96 -11.34 16.38
CA ARG A 48 1.65 -10.66 16.39
C ARG A 48 0.56 -11.43 15.64
N CYS A 49 0.92 -12.46 14.89
CA CYS A 49 -0.04 -13.36 14.25
C CYS A 49 -0.73 -14.19 15.33
N LYS A 50 -2.03 -13.93 15.55
CA LYS A 50 -2.81 -14.64 16.57
C LYS A 50 -3.08 -16.11 16.20
N ALA A 51 -2.99 -16.43 14.92
CA ALA A 51 -3.07 -17.80 14.43
C ALA A 51 -1.82 -18.57 14.87
N GLY A 52 -2.01 -19.76 15.45
CA GLY A 52 -0.90 -20.64 15.79
C GLY A 52 -0.16 -21.13 14.54
N ILE A 53 1.10 -21.56 14.71
CA ILE A 53 1.97 -21.95 13.59
C ILE A 53 1.36 -23.05 12.71
N TYR A 54 0.67 -24.02 13.31
CA TYR A 54 -0.04 -25.07 12.58
C TYR A 54 -1.20 -24.56 11.71
N ALA A 55 -1.93 -23.54 12.18
CA ALA A 55 -3.00 -22.94 11.39
C ALA A 55 -2.42 -22.18 10.19
N ILE A 56 -1.26 -21.54 10.38
CA ILE A 56 -0.54 -20.85 9.31
C ILE A 56 -0.01 -21.86 8.29
N GLU A 57 0.66 -22.94 8.73
CA GLU A 57 1.10 -24.02 7.84
C GLU A 57 -0.06 -24.58 7.01
N ALA A 58 -1.21 -24.86 7.63
CA ALA A 58 -2.39 -25.37 6.93
C ALA A 58 -2.90 -24.39 5.86
N ALA A 59 -2.86 -23.08 6.12
CA ALA A 59 -3.27 -22.05 5.16
C ALA A 59 -2.28 -21.88 3.98
N LEU A 60 -1.05 -22.37 4.13
CA LEU A 60 0.02 -22.34 3.14
C LEU A 60 0.09 -23.61 2.28
N VAL A 61 -0.70 -24.65 2.61
CA VAL A 61 -0.89 -25.83 1.76
C VAL A 61 -1.75 -25.43 0.58
N CYS A 62 -1.10 -25.14 -0.55
CA CYS A 62 -1.76 -24.59 -1.73
C CYS A 62 -1.17 -25.18 -3.02
N ASN A 63 -1.75 -24.82 -4.17
CA ASN A 63 -1.31 -25.26 -5.47
C ASN A 63 -0.23 -24.33 -6.05
N TYR A 64 1.02 -24.80 -6.05
CA TYR A 64 2.20 -24.06 -6.51
C TYR A 64 2.50 -24.25 -8.01
N GLN A 65 1.47 -24.40 -8.85
CA GLN A 65 1.67 -24.49 -10.30
C GLN A 65 2.32 -23.21 -10.87
N PRO A 66 3.21 -23.33 -11.86
CA PRO A 66 3.99 -22.22 -12.38
C PRO A 66 3.12 -21.11 -12.97
N GLU A 67 1.97 -21.43 -13.56
CA GLU A 67 1.05 -20.44 -14.15
C GLU A 67 0.47 -19.50 -13.09
N TYR A 68 0.17 -20.04 -11.90
CA TYR A 68 -0.34 -19.23 -10.82
C TYR A 68 0.75 -18.43 -10.11
N ILE A 69 1.94 -19.01 -9.96
CA ILE A 69 3.11 -18.28 -9.44
C ILE A 69 3.46 -17.11 -10.36
N PHE A 70 3.38 -17.32 -11.68
CA PHE A 70 3.56 -16.25 -12.66
C PHE A 70 2.53 -15.13 -12.48
N GLY A 71 1.24 -15.47 -12.35
CA GLY A 71 0.19 -14.48 -12.08
C GLY A 71 0.39 -13.73 -10.75
N LEU A 72 0.89 -14.42 -9.72
CA LEU A 72 1.23 -13.80 -8.43
C LEU A 72 2.41 -12.83 -8.57
N ALA A 73 3.46 -13.20 -9.28
CA ALA A 73 4.62 -12.35 -9.56
C ALA A 73 4.23 -11.09 -10.34
N GLN A 74 3.40 -11.22 -11.37
CA GLN A 74 2.86 -10.08 -12.11
C GLN A 74 2.06 -9.13 -11.20
N ALA A 75 1.23 -9.69 -10.32
CA ALA A 75 0.45 -8.88 -9.39
C ALA A 75 1.31 -8.14 -8.35
N LEU A 76 2.43 -8.72 -7.92
CA LEU A 76 3.41 -8.06 -7.05
C LEU A 76 4.10 -6.90 -7.78
N ALA A 77 4.60 -7.13 -9.00
CA ALA A 77 5.25 -6.10 -9.79
C ALA A 77 4.32 -4.88 -10.02
N MET A 78 3.04 -5.12 -10.29
CA MET A 78 2.04 -4.05 -10.40
C MET A 78 1.87 -3.29 -9.08
N LYS A 79 1.76 -3.99 -7.95
CA LYS A 79 1.65 -3.35 -6.62
C LYS A 79 2.85 -2.44 -6.35
N ASP A 80 4.06 -2.94 -6.56
CA ASP A 80 5.28 -2.19 -6.27
C ASP A 80 5.38 -0.95 -7.16
N SER A 81 5.00 -1.09 -8.43
CA SER A 81 4.92 0.05 -9.37
C SER A 81 3.94 1.11 -8.86
N TYR A 82 2.74 0.72 -8.44
CA TYR A 82 1.77 1.68 -7.88
C TYR A 82 2.27 2.32 -6.59
N GLN A 83 2.88 1.55 -5.69
CA GLN A 83 3.45 2.08 -4.45
C GLN A 83 4.54 3.12 -4.71
N ALA A 84 5.34 2.95 -5.77
CA ALA A 84 6.33 3.95 -6.18
C ALA A 84 5.70 5.22 -6.78
N LEU A 85 4.53 5.12 -7.41
CA LEU A 85 3.83 6.25 -8.03
C LEU A 85 3.04 7.10 -7.02
N LEU A 86 2.52 6.50 -5.95
CA LEU A 86 1.76 7.21 -4.91
C LEU A 86 2.47 8.46 -4.34
N PRO A 87 3.74 8.40 -3.88
CA PRO A 87 4.40 9.58 -3.31
C PRO A 87 4.60 10.72 -4.33
N ILE A 88 4.70 10.38 -5.62
CA ILE A 88 4.78 11.39 -6.69
C ILE A 88 3.45 12.13 -6.79
N CYS A 89 2.33 11.41 -6.71
CA CYS A 89 1.00 12.00 -6.65
C CYS A 89 0.83 12.88 -5.42
N ASP A 90 1.22 12.39 -4.25
CA ASP A 90 1.15 13.13 -2.97
C ASP A 90 1.95 14.44 -3.05
N GLN A 91 3.12 14.41 -3.67
CA GLN A 91 3.95 15.60 -3.88
C GLN A 91 3.26 16.63 -4.79
N GLN A 92 2.62 16.19 -5.88
CA GLN A 92 1.87 17.09 -6.76
C GLN A 92 0.67 17.71 -6.04
N ILE A 93 -0.07 16.92 -5.26
CA ILE A 93 -1.18 17.40 -4.45
C ILE A 93 -0.69 18.44 -3.43
N ALA A 94 0.39 18.16 -2.71
CA ALA A 94 0.96 19.07 -1.73
C ALA A 94 1.37 20.42 -2.37
N GLN A 95 1.98 20.40 -3.56
CA GLN A 95 2.35 21.61 -4.28
C GLN A 95 1.14 22.47 -4.65
N VAL A 96 0.06 21.85 -5.13
CA VAL A 96 -1.18 22.56 -5.46
C VAL A 96 -1.81 23.16 -4.20
N LEU A 97 -1.84 22.41 -3.09
CA LEU A 97 -2.38 22.90 -1.82
C LEU A 97 -1.59 24.10 -1.28
N ILE A 98 -0.25 24.11 -1.40
CA ILE A 98 0.58 25.24 -1.03
C ILE A 98 0.21 26.48 -1.86
N LYS A 99 0.14 26.35 -3.20
CA LYS A 99 -0.23 27.48 -4.08
C LYS A 99 -1.60 28.05 -3.72
N LEU A 100 -2.61 27.20 -3.57
CA LEU A 100 -3.96 27.62 -3.20
C LEU A 100 -4.02 28.30 -1.82
N SER A 101 -3.18 27.86 -0.87
CA SER A 101 -3.07 28.49 0.44
C SER A 101 -2.45 29.89 0.38
N GLN A 102 -1.43 30.07 -0.48
CA GLN A 102 -0.77 31.34 -0.73
C GLN A 102 -1.74 32.33 -1.40
N GLU A 103 -2.42 31.91 -2.47
CA GLU A 103 -3.43 32.74 -3.15
C GLU A 103 -4.57 33.16 -2.21
N ARG A 104 -4.97 32.28 -1.28
CA ARG A 104 -5.97 32.63 -0.25
C ARG A 104 -5.43 33.68 0.73
N CYS A 105 -4.19 33.52 1.18
CA CYS A 105 -3.53 34.47 2.09
C CYS A 105 -3.34 35.83 1.42
N ASP A 106 -2.91 35.86 0.16
CA ASP A 106 -2.71 37.08 -0.62
C ASP A 106 -4.03 37.83 -0.82
N ARG A 107 -5.12 37.11 -1.15
CA ARG A 107 -6.45 37.71 -1.21
C ARG A 107 -6.88 38.26 0.15
N GLN A 108 -6.72 37.51 1.24
CA GLN A 108 -7.08 37.95 2.58
C GLN A 108 -6.31 39.21 2.99
N ASN A 109 -5.00 39.26 2.72
CA ASN A 109 -4.13 40.40 2.99
C ASN A 109 -4.50 41.61 2.13
N HIS A 110 -4.90 41.40 0.87
CA HIS A 110 -5.43 42.46 0.01
C HIS A 110 -6.71 43.07 0.58
N TYR A 111 -7.68 42.25 1.02
CA TYR A 111 -8.90 42.75 1.66
C TYR A 111 -8.63 43.51 2.97
N LEU A 112 -7.70 43.02 3.80
CA LEU A 112 -7.28 43.71 5.03
C LEU A 112 -6.62 45.06 4.72
N ASN A 113 -5.73 45.14 3.73
CA ASN A 113 -5.10 46.40 3.33
C ASN A 113 -6.11 47.42 2.78
N LEU A 114 -7.10 46.98 1.99
CA LEU A 114 -8.20 47.84 1.54
C LEU A 114 -9.06 48.36 2.70
N ALA A 115 -9.29 47.54 3.73
CA ALA A 115 -10.06 47.94 4.90
C ALA A 115 -9.32 48.92 5.84
N ILE A 116 -7.98 48.86 5.89
CA ILE A 116 -7.15 49.68 6.79
C ILE A 116 -6.76 51.03 6.14
N ASN A 117 -6.60 51.10 4.80
CA ASN A 117 -6.27 52.34 4.07
C ASN A 117 -7.37 52.70 3.04
N PRO A 118 -8.49 53.30 3.47
CA PRO A 118 -9.59 53.67 2.58
C PRO A 118 -9.24 54.82 1.61
N ALA A 119 -8.19 55.60 1.89
CA ALA A 119 -7.76 56.72 1.05
C ALA A 119 -7.13 56.29 -0.29
N THR A 120 -6.79 55.00 -0.46
CA THR A 120 -6.18 54.47 -1.69
C THR A 120 -7.20 54.12 -2.80
N GLN A 121 -8.50 54.31 -2.56
CA GLN A 121 -9.58 54.01 -3.52
C GLN A 121 -10.13 55.23 -4.28
N CYS A 122 -9.67 56.44 -3.95
CA CYS A 122 -10.06 57.67 -4.65
C CYS A 122 -8.87 58.27 -5.39
N ALA A 123 -8.53 57.72 -6.56
CA ALA A 123 -7.76 58.39 -7.61
C ALA A 123 -8.19 57.84 -8.97
#